data_AF-A0A3C2A7Q3-F1
#
_entry.id   AF-A0A3C2A7Q3-F1
#
_cell.length_a   1.000
_cell.length_b   1.000
_cell.length_c   1.000
_cell.angle_alpha   90.00
_cell.angle_beta   90.00
_cell.angle_gamma   90.00
#
_symmetry.space_group_name_H-M   'P 1'
#
loop_
_entity.id
_entity.type
_entity.pdbx_description
1 polymer ?
#
loop_
_entity_poly.entity_id
_entity_poly.type
_entity_poly.pdbx_seq_one_letter_code
_entity_poly.pdbx_strand_id
1 'polypeptide(L)'
;MYRCSLTKLRPVRFLSSILQQRPSHRLMKSLLIPFSFLILMIACGNAVERPVGPSQDYGYVQLAVNLAQQVKDGQSTLEVQQRLSQIAPDKLAEELTTDDLRRTFWINVYNAYVILLLQDEPALYEDRGAFFSEPRFTIAGQELSFDDVEHGILRRSKNKLSLGYLGKVVVPDFEKLFRVDAVDARIHFALNCGAKSCPPVRVYHPNQLNAELDDNARRFLQRVTTLQGEDVETTVLFQWFRNDFNDRGGVTAYLQKYEAIPTTTVDPSIGYTTYDWTLDIDNYTSDYLSSPASGPANR
;
A
#
# COMPACT_ATOMS: atom_id res chain seq x y z
N MET A 1 42.29 38.53 -19.95
CA MET A 1 42.10 40.00 -19.87
C MET A 1 40.84 40.33 -20.63
N TYR A 2 39.78 40.81 -19.98
CA TYR A 2 38.85 41.85 -20.49
C TYR A 2 37.97 42.26 -19.29
N ARG A 3 38.10 43.54 -18.89
CA ARG A 3 37.36 44.18 -17.79
C ARG A 3 35.91 44.44 -18.24
N CYS A 4 34.94 44.13 -17.39
CA CYS A 4 33.56 44.58 -17.56
C CYS A 4 33.26 45.69 -16.54
N SER A 5 32.76 46.82 -17.03
CA SER A 5 32.62 48.10 -16.34
C SER A 5 31.25 48.22 -15.67
N LEU A 6 31.24 48.60 -14.39
CA LEU A 6 30.06 48.96 -13.60
C LEU A 6 29.65 50.41 -13.91
N THR A 7 28.40 50.62 -14.33
CA THR A 7 27.78 51.94 -14.40
C THR A 7 26.65 52.06 -13.37
N LYS A 8 26.82 53.02 -12.47
CA LYS A 8 25.87 53.51 -11.46
C LYS A 8 24.70 54.24 -12.13
N LEU A 9 23.48 54.05 -11.63
CA LEU A 9 22.40 55.03 -11.75
C LEU A 9 21.77 55.31 -10.39
N ARG A 10 21.50 56.60 -10.15
CA ARG A 10 21.11 57.27 -8.90
C ARG A 10 19.58 57.26 -8.70
N PRO A 11 19.09 57.56 -7.47
CA PRO A 11 17.68 57.49 -7.13
C PRO A 11 16.94 58.81 -7.43
N VAL A 12 15.62 58.73 -7.61
CA VAL A 12 14.72 59.89 -7.65
C VAL A 12 13.74 59.79 -6.48
N ARG A 13 13.76 60.82 -5.63
CA ARG A 13 12.75 61.16 -4.60
C ARG A 13 12.02 62.44 -5.05
N PHE A 14 10.87 62.70 -4.40
CA PHE A 14 10.00 63.91 -4.35
C PHE A 14 8.63 63.68 -5.01
N LEU A 15 7.45 64.12 -4.54
CA LEU A 15 6.89 64.91 -3.39
C LEU A 15 5.39 64.51 -3.31
N SER A 16 4.78 64.24 -2.14
CA SER A 16 3.84 65.13 -1.40
C SER A 16 2.95 66.05 -2.28
N SER A 17 1.64 66.29 -2.10
CA SER A 17 0.69 66.12 -0.99
C SER A 17 -0.68 66.73 -1.37
N ILE A 18 -1.77 66.24 -0.74
CA ILE A 18 -2.99 66.96 -0.28
C ILE A 18 -4.06 67.43 -1.28
N LEU A 19 -5.32 67.04 -1.01
CA LEU A 19 -6.59 67.81 -0.92
C LEU A 19 -7.75 66.78 -1.00
N GLN A 20 -8.28 66.20 0.10
CA GLN A 20 -9.27 66.73 1.05
C GLN A 20 -10.51 67.40 0.40
N GLN A 21 -11.66 66.69 0.40
CA GLN A 21 -12.99 67.20 0.80
C GLN A 21 -14.09 66.11 0.70
N ARG A 22 -14.82 65.91 1.80
CA ARG A 22 -16.16 65.29 1.96
C ARG A 22 -17.13 66.42 2.39
N PRO A 23 -18.43 66.20 2.64
CA PRO A 23 -19.48 65.40 1.97
C PRO A 23 -20.74 66.26 1.66
N SER A 24 -21.80 65.71 1.06
CA SER A 24 -23.15 66.26 1.26
C SER A 24 -24.22 65.15 1.28
N HIS A 25 -25.11 65.26 2.27
CA HIS A 25 -26.24 64.39 2.55
C HIS A 25 -27.39 64.63 1.55
N ARG A 26 -28.08 63.55 1.14
CA ARG A 26 -29.52 63.64 0.83
C ARG A 26 -30.26 62.31 0.96
N LEU A 27 -31.11 62.30 2.00
CA LEU A 27 -32.41 61.65 2.18
C LEU A 27 -32.60 60.15 1.90
N MET A 28 -32.90 59.47 3.01
CA MET A 28 -33.69 58.24 3.15
C MET A 28 -34.90 58.19 2.21
N LYS A 29 -35.03 57.08 1.50
CA LYS A 29 -36.33 56.47 1.17
C LYS A 29 -36.26 55.00 1.56
N SER A 30 -37.05 54.65 2.57
CA SER A 30 -37.36 53.26 2.95
C SER A 30 -37.86 52.50 1.73
N LEU A 31 -37.21 51.38 1.44
CA LEU A 31 -37.83 50.29 0.71
C LEU A 31 -37.64 49.02 1.55
N LEU A 32 -38.72 48.60 2.19
CA LEU A 32 -38.85 47.34 2.90
C LEU A 32 -38.52 46.19 1.94
N ILE A 33 -37.36 45.57 2.10
CA ILE A 33 -37.06 44.28 1.47
C ILE A 33 -37.51 43.22 2.48
N PRO A 34 -38.48 42.34 2.12
CA PRO A 34 -38.87 41.27 3.02
C PRO A 34 -37.68 40.34 3.22
N PHE A 35 -37.45 40.00 4.47
CA PHE A 35 -36.44 39.07 4.96
C PHE A 35 -36.73 37.68 4.37
N SER A 36 -36.27 37.42 3.14
CA SER A 36 -36.28 36.09 2.57
C SER A 36 -35.23 35.28 3.32
N PHE A 37 -35.70 34.46 4.25
CA PHE A 37 -34.92 33.41 4.91
C PHE A 37 -34.24 32.56 3.83
N LEU A 38 -32.96 32.86 3.54
CA LEU A 38 -32.10 31.94 2.82
C LEU A 38 -31.70 30.86 3.83
N ILE A 39 -32.56 29.85 3.97
CA ILE A 39 -32.20 28.60 4.64
C ILE A 39 -31.09 27.99 3.78
N LEU A 40 -29.86 28.12 4.27
CA LEU A 40 -28.73 27.36 3.79
C LEU A 40 -29.04 25.89 4.10
N MET A 41 -29.57 25.18 3.10
CA MET A 41 -29.68 23.73 3.12
C MET A 41 -28.24 23.20 3.15
N ILE A 42 -27.72 23.00 4.36
CA ILE A 42 -26.60 22.10 4.59
C ILE A 42 -27.12 20.74 4.13
N ALA A 43 -26.84 20.40 2.89
CA ALA A 43 -26.90 19.03 2.46
C ALA A 43 -25.89 18.29 3.32
N CYS A 44 -26.37 17.66 4.39
CA CYS A 44 -25.71 16.47 4.92
C CYS A 44 -25.59 15.53 3.74
N GLY A 45 -24.43 15.56 3.09
CA GLY A 45 -24.00 14.50 2.20
C GLY A 45 -23.83 13.27 3.07
N ASN A 46 -24.93 12.56 3.31
CA ASN A 46 -24.84 11.13 3.49
C ASN A 46 -24.06 10.65 2.28
N ALA A 47 -22.90 10.03 2.50
CA ALA A 47 -22.25 9.27 1.48
C ALA A 47 -23.30 8.28 0.98
N VAL A 48 -23.90 8.58 -0.18
CA VAL A 48 -24.75 7.64 -0.87
C VAL A 48 -23.79 6.52 -1.23
N GLU A 49 -23.85 5.43 -0.48
CA GLU A 49 -23.32 4.16 -0.93
C GLU A 49 -23.91 3.95 -2.31
N ARG A 50 -23.09 4.14 -3.35
CA ARG A 50 -23.52 3.88 -4.71
C ARG A 50 -23.83 2.38 -4.74
N PRO A 51 -25.03 1.98 -5.18
CA PRO A 51 -25.36 0.57 -5.26
C PRO A 51 -24.29 -0.11 -6.11
N VAL A 52 -23.67 -1.15 -5.55
CA VAL A 52 -22.74 -2.03 -6.26
C VAL A 52 -23.51 -2.55 -7.48
N GLY A 53 -23.13 -2.05 -8.66
CA GLY A 53 -23.70 -2.48 -9.92
C GLY A 53 -23.44 -3.97 -10.18
N PRO A 54 -24.08 -4.55 -11.21
CA PRO A 54 -23.93 -5.98 -11.53
C PRO A 54 -22.43 -6.32 -11.67
N SER A 55 -22.05 -7.50 -11.17
CA SER A 55 -20.67 -7.99 -11.04
C SER A 55 -19.80 -7.55 -12.22
N GLN A 56 -18.87 -6.62 -12.00
CA GLN A 56 -17.83 -6.37 -12.98
C GLN A 56 -17.07 -7.68 -13.19
N ASP A 57 -17.02 -8.13 -14.43
CA ASP A 57 -16.15 -9.22 -14.82
C ASP A 57 -14.72 -8.69 -14.78
N TYR A 58 -13.98 -9.05 -13.73
CA TYR A 58 -12.59 -8.65 -13.56
C TYR A 58 -11.62 -9.60 -14.32
N GLY A 59 -12.12 -10.46 -15.21
CA GLY A 59 -11.30 -11.25 -16.13
C GLY A 59 -10.21 -12.08 -15.44
N TYR A 60 -8.96 -11.87 -15.86
CA TYR A 60 -7.76 -12.48 -15.28
C TYR A 60 -7.47 -12.02 -13.84
N VAL A 61 -7.91 -10.83 -13.44
CA VAL A 61 -7.86 -10.42 -12.02
C VAL A 61 -8.76 -11.32 -11.19
N GLN A 62 -9.97 -11.63 -11.67
CA GLN A 62 -10.85 -12.59 -10.99
C GLN A 62 -10.24 -14.00 -10.98
N LEU A 63 -9.48 -14.38 -12.02
CA LEU A 63 -8.78 -15.66 -12.05
C LEU A 63 -7.73 -15.77 -10.92
N ALA A 64 -6.99 -14.69 -10.64
CA ALA A 64 -6.06 -14.63 -9.50
C ALA A 64 -6.78 -14.67 -8.14
N VAL A 65 -7.93 -13.99 -8.01
CA VAL A 65 -8.79 -14.08 -6.82
C VAL A 65 -9.25 -15.53 -6.60
N ASN A 66 -9.72 -16.19 -7.66
CA ASN A 66 -10.17 -17.58 -7.60
C ASN A 66 -9.03 -18.53 -7.22
N LEU A 67 -7.81 -18.30 -7.70
CA LEU A 67 -6.64 -19.07 -7.30
C LEU A 67 -6.46 -19.02 -5.77
N ALA A 68 -6.38 -17.81 -5.21
CA ALA A 68 -6.18 -17.62 -3.78
C ALA A 68 -7.35 -18.19 -2.94
N GLN A 69 -8.59 -18.05 -3.44
CA GLN A 69 -9.77 -18.60 -2.78
C GLN A 69 -9.77 -20.14 -2.80
N GLN A 70 -9.42 -20.77 -3.93
CA GLN A 70 -9.32 -22.23 -4.03
C GLN A 70 -8.21 -22.79 -3.14
N VAL A 71 -7.05 -22.13 -3.06
CA VAL A 71 -5.98 -22.49 -2.11
C VAL A 71 -6.51 -22.45 -0.68
N LYS A 72 -7.19 -21.36 -0.31
CA LYS A 72 -7.78 -21.20 1.02
C LYS A 72 -8.81 -22.29 1.35
N ASP A 73 -9.63 -22.67 0.38
CA ASP A 73 -10.69 -23.66 0.56
C ASP A 73 -10.22 -25.11 0.39
N GLY A 74 -8.92 -25.35 0.13
CA GLY A 74 -8.37 -26.68 -0.13
C GLY A 74 -8.90 -27.32 -1.42
N GLN A 75 -9.32 -26.50 -2.38
CA GLN A 75 -9.85 -26.94 -3.67
C GLN A 75 -8.73 -27.08 -4.71
N SER A 76 -9.00 -27.86 -5.77
CA SER A 76 -8.04 -28.01 -6.86
C SER A 76 -7.84 -26.67 -7.60
N THR A 77 -6.57 -26.32 -7.82
CA THR A 77 -6.15 -25.08 -8.50
C THR A 77 -5.59 -25.30 -9.90
N LEU A 78 -5.50 -26.56 -10.36
CA LEU A 78 -4.78 -26.91 -11.59
C LEU A 78 -5.32 -26.18 -12.83
N GLU A 79 -6.64 -26.09 -12.98
CA GLU A 79 -7.25 -25.39 -14.11
C GLU A 79 -6.90 -23.89 -14.09
N VAL A 80 -6.95 -23.26 -12.91
CA VAL A 80 -6.64 -21.85 -12.73
C VAL A 80 -5.17 -21.56 -13.03
N GLN A 81 -4.26 -22.40 -12.53
CA GLN A 81 -2.82 -22.31 -12.82
C GLN A 81 -2.53 -22.48 -14.32
N GLN A 82 -3.17 -23.45 -14.97
CA GLN A 82 -3.02 -23.66 -16.41
C GLN A 82 -3.49 -22.43 -17.20
N ARG A 83 -4.64 -21.87 -16.85
CA ARG A 83 -5.14 -20.66 -17.51
C ARG A 83 -4.22 -19.47 -17.29
N LEU A 84 -3.73 -19.24 -16.07
CA LEU A 84 -2.79 -18.15 -15.74
C LEU A 84 -1.47 -18.26 -16.51
N SER A 85 -0.93 -19.46 -16.65
CA SER A 85 0.32 -19.70 -17.38
C SER A 85 0.19 -19.48 -18.90
N GLN A 86 -1.02 -19.64 -19.46
CA GLN A 86 -1.27 -19.55 -20.90
C GLN A 86 -1.78 -18.19 -21.38
N ILE A 87 -1.92 -17.20 -20.49
CA ILE A 87 -2.39 -15.85 -20.87
C ILE A 87 -1.38 -15.21 -21.83
N ALA A 88 -1.85 -14.56 -22.90
CA ALA A 88 -0.97 -13.73 -23.70
C ALA A 88 -0.61 -12.44 -22.92
N PRO A 89 0.68 -12.05 -22.79
CA PRO A 89 1.08 -10.91 -21.96
C PRO A 89 0.36 -9.60 -22.26
N ASP A 90 0.07 -9.32 -23.54
CA ASP A 90 -0.70 -8.16 -23.98
C ASP A 90 -2.14 -8.20 -23.46
N LYS A 91 -2.78 -9.37 -23.45
CA LYS A 91 -4.13 -9.55 -22.89
C LYS A 91 -4.17 -9.39 -21.38
N LEU A 92 -3.16 -9.85 -20.66
CA LEU A 92 -3.07 -9.55 -19.23
C LEU A 92 -2.87 -8.05 -18.99
N ALA A 93 -2.03 -7.39 -19.79
CA ALA A 93 -1.75 -5.95 -19.64
C ALA A 93 -2.97 -5.07 -19.99
N GLU A 94 -3.82 -5.49 -20.92
CA GLU A 94 -5.11 -4.84 -21.24
C GLU A 94 -6.07 -4.78 -20.04
N GLU A 95 -5.94 -5.70 -19.08
CA GLU A 95 -6.78 -5.72 -17.87
C GLU A 95 -6.09 -5.12 -16.64
N LEU A 96 -4.77 -5.24 -16.52
CA LEU A 96 -3.98 -4.68 -15.41
C LEU A 96 -3.67 -3.18 -15.62
N THR A 97 -4.70 -2.39 -15.89
CA THR A 97 -4.59 -0.99 -16.31
C THR A 97 -4.36 -0.02 -15.14
N THR A 98 -4.67 -0.44 -13.92
CA THR A 98 -4.47 0.36 -12.71
C THR A 98 -3.59 -0.36 -11.71
N ASP A 99 -2.94 0.42 -10.87
CA ASP A 99 -2.14 -0.08 -9.76
C ASP A 99 -2.92 -0.95 -8.78
N ASP A 100 -4.21 -0.66 -8.57
CA ASP A 100 -5.06 -1.49 -7.72
C ASP A 100 -5.31 -2.86 -8.37
N LEU A 101 -5.62 -2.92 -9.66
CA LEU A 101 -5.79 -4.19 -10.37
C LEU A 101 -4.48 -4.99 -10.39
N ARG A 102 -3.34 -4.33 -10.63
CA ARG A 102 -2.01 -4.96 -10.54
C ARG A 102 -1.76 -5.55 -9.16
N ARG A 103 -1.96 -4.78 -8.09
CA ARG A 103 -1.74 -5.26 -6.72
C ARG A 103 -2.68 -6.41 -6.38
N THR A 104 -3.96 -6.30 -6.68
CA THR A 104 -4.92 -7.40 -6.47
C THR A 104 -4.47 -8.67 -7.16
N PHE A 105 -4.08 -8.61 -8.43
CA PHE A 105 -3.62 -9.77 -9.18
C PHE A 105 -2.35 -10.37 -8.55
N TRP A 106 -1.30 -9.55 -8.39
CA TRP A 106 0.02 -10.04 -8.00
C TRP A 106 0.11 -10.47 -6.54
N ILE A 107 -0.60 -9.82 -5.61
CA ILE A 107 -0.64 -10.23 -4.20
C ILE A 107 -1.33 -11.60 -4.07
N ASN A 108 -2.46 -11.80 -4.76
CA ASN A 108 -3.17 -13.08 -4.72
C ASN A 108 -2.34 -14.21 -5.37
N VAL A 109 -1.73 -13.95 -6.53
CA VAL A 109 -0.83 -14.92 -7.18
C VAL A 109 0.33 -15.29 -6.25
N TYR A 110 1.02 -14.30 -5.70
CA TYR A 110 2.15 -14.53 -4.79
C TYR A 110 1.75 -15.41 -3.61
N ASN A 111 0.73 -14.99 -2.85
CA ASN A 111 0.32 -15.68 -1.63
C ASN A 111 -0.18 -17.10 -1.92
N ALA A 112 -0.92 -17.30 -3.01
CA ALA A 112 -1.42 -18.60 -3.40
C ALA A 112 -0.28 -19.57 -3.75
N TYR A 113 0.70 -19.14 -4.54
CA TYR A 113 1.83 -20.00 -4.94
C TYR A 113 2.76 -20.32 -3.77
N VAL A 114 2.97 -19.39 -2.83
CA VAL A 114 3.72 -19.70 -1.59
C VAL A 114 3.09 -20.88 -0.87
N ILE A 115 1.76 -20.82 -0.64
CA ILE A 115 1.05 -21.88 0.07
C ILE A 115 1.04 -23.19 -0.72
N LEU A 116 0.74 -23.15 -2.02
CA LEU A 116 0.70 -24.34 -2.86
C LEU A 116 2.03 -25.09 -2.86
N LEU A 117 3.14 -24.37 -3.06
CA LEU A 117 4.47 -24.98 -3.12
C LEU A 117 4.93 -25.51 -1.77
N LEU A 118 4.61 -24.80 -0.68
CA LEU A 118 4.99 -25.23 0.67
C LEU A 118 4.07 -26.31 1.24
N GLN A 119 2.86 -26.47 0.71
CA GLN A 119 1.99 -27.62 0.98
C GLN A 119 2.48 -28.89 0.27
N ASP A 120 2.92 -28.75 -0.99
CA ASP A 120 3.38 -29.87 -1.80
C ASP A 120 4.81 -30.31 -1.43
N GLU A 121 5.73 -29.37 -1.27
CA GLU A 121 7.14 -29.63 -0.97
C GLU A 121 7.68 -28.69 0.14
N PRO A 122 7.35 -28.94 1.43
CA PRO A 122 7.78 -28.12 2.56
C PRO A 122 9.31 -27.95 2.67
N ALA A 123 10.09 -28.93 2.19
CA ALA A 123 11.55 -28.92 2.24
C ALA A 123 12.17 -27.79 1.40
N LEU A 124 11.44 -27.24 0.41
CA LEU A 124 11.87 -26.06 -0.33
C LEU A 124 12.15 -24.87 0.59
N TYR A 125 11.50 -24.80 1.75
CA TYR A 125 11.69 -23.72 2.70
C TYR A 125 13.00 -23.79 3.50
N GLU A 126 13.73 -24.91 3.44
CA GLU A 126 15.04 -25.05 4.10
C GLU A 126 16.07 -24.11 3.48
N ASP A 127 16.08 -23.98 2.15
CA ASP A 127 16.83 -22.94 1.43
C ASP A 127 15.89 -21.81 0.98
N ARG A 128 15.57 -20.92 1.93
CA ARG A 128 14.74 -19.74 1.67
C ARG A 128 15.31 -18.85 0.56
N GLY A 129 16.64 -18.77 0.45
CA GLY A 129 17.29 -17.95 -0.57
C GLY A 129 16.90 -18.44 -1.95
N ALA A 130 17.11 -19.74 -2.20
CA ALA A 130 16.67 -20.39 -3.43
C ALA A 130 15.15 -20.33 -3.59
N PHE A 131 14.38 -20.60 -2.52
CA PHE A 131 12.91 -20.59 -2.55
C PHE A 131 12.35 -19.29 -3.15
N PHE A 132 12.82 -18.14 -2.69
CA PHE A 132 12.32 -16.85 -3.15
C PHE A 132 12.93 -16.34 -4.46
N SER A 133 14.14 -16.77 -4.82
CA SER A 133 14.89 -16.20 -5.96
C SER A 133 14.89 -17.05 -7.24
N GLU A 134 14.66 -18.35 -7.14
CA GLU A 134 14.56 -19.22 -8.33
C GLU A 134 13.17 -19.15 -8.96
N PRO A 135 13.01 -19.52 -10.24
CA PRO A 135 11.69 -19.65 -10.86
C PRO A 135 10.81 -20.69 -10.15
N ARG A 136 9.58 -20.31 -9.83
CA ARG A 136 8.63 -21.13 -9.05
C ARG A 136 7.30 -21.37 -9.74
N PHE A 137 6.87 -20.46 -10.62
CA PHE A 137 5.60 -20.57 -11.31
C PHE A 137 5.64 -19.81 -12.63
N THR A 138 4.64 -20.04 -13.49
CA THR A 138 4.53 -19.39 -14.80
C THR A 138 3.27 -18.54 -14.86
N ILE A 139 3.40 -17.26 -15.22
CA ILE A 139 2.28 -16.36 -15.50
C ILE A 139 2.50 -15.75 -16.88
N ALA A 140 1.46 -15.81 -17.71
CA ALA A 140 1.48 -15.29 -19.08
C ALA A 140 2.71 -15.74 -19.90
N GLY A 141 3.05 -17.03 -19.81
CA GLY A 141 4.19 -17.64 -20.49
C GLY A 141 5.57 -17.30 -19.92
N GLN A 142 5.66 -16.48 -18.87
CA GLN A 142 6.92 -16.13 -18.22
C GLN A 142 7.10 -16.91 -16.92
N GLU A 143 8.24 -17.59 -16.77
CA GLU A 143 8.66 -18.16 -15.50
C GLU A 143 9.09 -17.04 -14.54
N LEU A 144 8.57 -17.07 -13.32
CA LEU A 144 8.74 -16.04 -12.31
C LEU A 144 9.17 -16.62 -10.97
N SER A 145 10.01 -15.87 -10.26
CA SER A 145 10.30 -16.07 -8.84
C SER A 145 9.40 -15.19 -7.95
N PHE A 146 9.40 -15.46 -6.65
CA PHE A 146 8.75 -14.58 -5.68
C PHE A 146 9.42 -13.20 -5.60
N ASP A 147 10.75 -13.15 -5.72
CA ASP A 147 11.53 -11.91 -5.77
C ASP A 147 11.15 -11.06 -7.01
N ASP A 148 10.83 -11.68 -8.15
CA ASP A 148 10.37 -10.94 -9.34
C ASP A 148 9.04 -10.24 -9.09
N VAL A 149 8.10 -10.92 -8.42
CA VAL A 149 6.80 -10.34 -8.09
C VAL A 149 6.93 -9.28 -7.00
N GLU A 150 7.60 -9.57 -5.89
CA GLU A 150 7.73 -8.62 -4.79
C GLU A 150 8.58 -7.41 -5.20
N HIS A 151 9.82 -7.65 -5.63
CA HIS A 151 10.79 -6.57 -5.82
C HIS A 151 10.73 -5.96 -7.23
N GLY A 152 10.46 -6.78 -8.24
CA GLY A 152 10.31 -6.31 -9.62
C GLY A 152 8.99 -5.61 -9.87
N ILE A 153 7.88 -6.27 -9.53
CA ILE A 153 6.54 -5.81 -9.89
C ILE A 153 5.96 -4.89 -8.82
N LEU A 154 5.79 -5.36 -7.58
CA LEU A 154 5.07 -4.63 -6.53
C LEU A 154 5.88 -3.50 -5.87
N ARG A 155 7.22 -3.65 -5.82
CA ARG A 155 8.14 -2.60 -5.35
C ARG A 155 8.76 -1.79 -6.49
N ARG A 156 8.25 -1.93 -7.72
CA ARG A 156 8.63 -1.13 -8.89
C ARG A 156 10.14 -1.17 -9.18
N SER A 157 10.63 -2.36 -9.50
CA SER A 157 12.01 -2.59 -9.92
C SER A 157 13.06 -2.25 -8.87
N LYS A 158 12.76 -2.44 -7.58
CA LYS A 158 13.72 -2.19 -6.51
C LYS A 158 14.76 -3.31 -6.43
N ASN A 159 16.01 -2.96 -6.17
CA ASN A 159 17.06 -3.93 -5.92
C ASN A 159 16.98 -4.40 -4.46
N LYS A 160 16.77 -5.70 -4.26
CA LYS A 160 16.74 -6.37 -2.95
C LYS A 160 17.96 -6.04 -2.08
N LEU A 161 19.15 -6.04 -2.68
CA LEU A 161 20.42 -5.82 -1.99
C LEU A 161 20.62 -4.36 -1.54
N SER A 162 19.77 -3.45 -2.01
CA SER A 162 19.87 -2.03 -1.70
C SER A 162 18.94 -1.58 -0.57
N LEU A 163 18.28 -2.50 0.15
CA LEU A 163 17.25 -2.17 1.16
C LEU A 163 16.14 -1.25 0.59
N GLY A 164 15.93 -1.31 -0.72
CA GLY A 164 14.99 -0.47 -1.45
C GLY A 164 15.46 0.95 -1.79
N TYR A 165 16.73 1.31 -1.58
CA TYR A 165 17.29 2.62 -1.93
C TYR A 165 17.61 2.79 -3.42
N LEU A 166 17.92 1.69 -4.12
CA LEU A 166 18.29 1.71 -5.54
C LEU A 166 17.37 0.82 -6.37
N GLY A 167 17.10 1.24 -7.60
CA GLY A 167 16.42 0.42 -8.61
C GLY A 167 17.37 -0.57 -9.28
N LYS A 168 16.81 -1.57 -9.97
CA LYS A 168 17.55 -2.43 -10.91
C LYS A 168 18.12 -1.56 -12.05
N VAL A 169 19.35 -1.84 -12.44
CA VAL A 169 20.03 -1.13 -13.55
C VAL A 169 19.46 -1.56 -14.91
N VAL A 170 19.11 -2.84 -15.04
CA VAL A 170 18.46 -3.41 -16.22
C VAL A 170 17.14 -4.02 -15.77
N VAL A 171 16.04 -3.53 -16.35
CA VAL A 171 14.69 -3.98 -16.05
C VAL A 171 14.16 -4.78 -17.24
N PRO A 172 13.75 -6.04 -17.08
CA PRO A 172 13.13 -6.84 -18.14
C PRO A 172 11.83 -6.21 -18.65
N ASP A 173 11.46 -6.47 -19.90
CA ASP A 173 10.25 -5.87 -20.49
C ASP A 173 8.96 -6.38 -19.84
N PHE A 174 8.92 -7.65 -19.45
CA PHE A 174 7.83 -8.21 -18.65
C PHE A 174 7.62 -7.41 -17.34
N GLU A 175 8.71 -7.13 -16.63
CA GLU A 175 8.66 -6.34 -15.39
C GLU A 175 8.20 -4.90 -15.66
N LYS A 176 8.68 -4.25 -16.74
CA LYS A 176 8.21 -2.91 -17.11
C LYS A 176 6.72 -2.87 -17.42
N LEU A 177 6.21 -3.92 -18.05
CA LEU A 177 4.81 -4.03 -18.46
C LEU A 177 3.87 -4.18 -17.27
N PHE A 178 4.28 -4.93 -16.24
CA PHE A 178 3.40 -5.33 -15.14
C PHE A 178 3.66 -4.64 -13.81
N ARG A 179 4.81 -3.98 -13.62
CA ARG A 179 5.10 -3.27 -12.37
C ARG A 179 4.09 -2.17 -12.08
N VAL A 180 3.90 -1.88 -10.80
CA VAL A 180 3.09 -0.75 -10.35
C VAL A 180 3.76 0.59 -10.71
N ASP A 181 2.94 1.61 -10.89
CA ASP A 181 3.37 2.99 -11.11
C ASP A 181 3.89 3.63 -9.81
N ALA A 182 3.25 3.31 -8.67
CA ALA A 182 3.66 3.74 -7.34
C ALA A 182 3.80 2.56 -6.37
N VAL A 183 4.79 2.61 -5.47
CA VAL A 183 4.91 1.60 -4.40
C VAL A 183 3.87 1.89 -3.32
N ASP A 184 3.19 0.86 -2.84
CA ASP A 184 2.32 0.93 -1.66
C ASP A 184 2.95 0.12 -0.54
N ALA A 185 3.41 0.77 0.53
CA ALA A 185 4.09 0.08 1.63
C ALA A 185 3.22 -0.98 2.33
N ARG A 186 1.88 -0.92 2.18
CA ARG A 186 0.97 -1.91 2.77
C ARG A 186 1.17 -3.32 2.20
N ILE A 187 1.82 -3.47 1.04
CA ILE A 187 2.18 -4.81 0.50
C ILE A 187 3.02 -5.62 1.49
N HIS A 188 3.84 -4.96 2.31
CA HIS A 188 4.68 -5.61 3.33
C HIS A 188 3.86 -6.19 4.47
N PHE A 189 2.59 -5.81 4.59
CA PHE A 189 1.63 -6.41 5.51
C PHE A 189 0.63 -7.31 4.79
N ALA A 190 0.79 -7.54 3.49
CA ALA A 190 -0.15 -8.30 2.65
C ALA A 190 0.48 -9.55 2.04
N LEU A 191 1.78 -9.55 1.78
CA LEU A 191 2.52 -10.69 1.28
C LEU A 191 2.86 -11.64 2.45
N ASN A 192 2.42 -12.89 2.34
CA ASN A 192 2.75 -13.94 3.28
C ASN A 192 3.82 -14.85 2.68
N CYS A 193 4.92 -14.98 3.39
CA CYS A 193 6.13 -15.71 3.02
C CYS A 193 6.17 -17.17 3.49
N GLY A 194 5.13 -17.65 4.18
CA GLY A 194 5.06 -18.99 4.77
C GLY A 194 5.77 -19.11 6.13
N ALA A 195 6.24 -18.02 6.73
CA ALA A 195 6.80 -18.01 8.08
C ALA A 195 5.78 -17.57 9.15
N LYS A 196 5.99 -18.05 10.38
CA LYS A 196 5.17 -17.73 11.55
C LYS A 196 5.09 -16.24 11.89
N SER A 197 6.15 -15.48 11.60
CA SER A 197 6.15 -14.01 11.75
C SER A 197 5.53 -13.26 10.57
N CYS A 198 5.10 -13.95 9.50
CA CYS A 198 4.51 -13.29 8.34
C CYS A 198 3.12 -12.70 8.69
N PRO A 199 2.68 -11.67 7.93
CA PRO A 199 1.32 -11.14 8.02
C PRO A 199 0.27 -12.21 7.68
N PRO A 200 -0.98 -12.05 8.14
CA PRO A 200 -2.04 -12.99 7.81
C PRO A 200 -2.32 -13.06 6.30
N VAL A 201 -2.59 -14.28 5.84
CA VAL A 201 -3.05 -14.58 4.49
C VAL A 201 -4.48 -14.07 4.32
N ARG A 202 -4.70 -13.34 3.22
CA ARG A 202 -6.01 -12.83 2.81
C ARG A 202 -6.17 -12.97 1.31
N VAL A 203 -7.41 -13.22 0.87
CA VAL A 203 -7.82 -13.08 -0.52
C VAL A 203 -8.24 -11.62 -0.75
N TYR A 204 -7.60 -10.94 -1.69
CA TYR A 204 -7.84 -9.53 -1.97
C TYR A 204 -8.75 -9.36 -3.19
N HIS A 205 -9.68 -8.40 -3.15
CA HIS A 205 -10.66 -8.16 -4.20
C HIS A 205 -10.45 -6.79 -4.86
N PRO A 206 -10.62 -6.67 -6.18
CA PRO A 206 -10.28 -5.45 -6.91
C PRO A 206 -11.08 -4.22 -6.49
N ASN A 207 -12.35 -4.38 -6.10
CA ASN A 207 -13.20 -3.29 -5.61
C ASN A 207 -13.03 -2.98 -4.11
N GLN A 208 -12.32 -3.82 -3.35
CA GLN A 208 -12.16 -3.67 -1.90
C GLN A 208 -10.69 -3.59 -1.46
N LEU A 209 -9.75 -3.71 -2.40
CA LEU A 209 -8.31 -3.83 -2.14
C LEU A 209 -7.81 -2.84 -1.08
N ASN A 210 -8.13 -1.56 -1.24
CA ASN A 210 -7.65 -0.52 -0.33
C ASN A 210 -8.14 -0.71 1.11
N ALA A 211 -9.41 -1.06 1.27
CA ALA A 211 -10.00 -1.32 2.59
C ALA A 211 -9.43 -2.61 3.19
N GLU A 212 -9.23 -3.64 2.37
CA GLU A 212 -8.65 -4.92 2.80
C GLU A 212 -7.18 -4.79 3.21
N LEU A 213 -6.38 -4.02 2.46
CA LEU A 213 -5.00 -3.71 2.81
C LEU A 213 -4.91 -2.91 4.12
N ASP A 214 -5.80 -1.93 4.31
CA ASP A 214 -5.84 -1.16 5.56
C ASP A 214 -6.29 -2.01 6.76
N ASP A 215 -7.25 -2.91 6.58
CA ASP A 215 -7.68 -3.86 7.62
C ASP A 215 -6.57 -4.86 7.96
N ASN A 216 -5.88 -5.42 6.96
CA ASN A 216 -4.77 -6.35 7.20
C ASN A 216 -3.61 -5.69 7.93
N ALA A 217 -3.24 -4.48 7.50
CA ALA A 217 -2.21 -3.67 8.16
C ALA A 217 -2.57 -3.38 9.62
N ARG A 218 -3.82 -2.95 9.89
CA ARG A 218 -4.31 -2.69 11.25
C ARG A 218 -4.16 -3.91 12.15
N ARG A 219 -4.73 -5.04 11.74
CA ARG A 219 -4.73 -6.28 12.52
C ARG A 219 -3.32 -6.78 12.79
N PHE A 220 -2.47 -6.77 11.76
CA PHE A 220 -1.10 -7.22 11.89
C PHE A 220 -0.33 -6.32 12.86
N LEU A 221 -0.36 -5.01 12.66
CA LEU A 221 0.41 -4.05 13.47
C LEU A 221 -0.05 -4.02 14.92
N GLN A 222 -1.36 -4.06 15.20
CA GLN A 222 -1.88 -4.11 16.56
C GLN A 222 -1.45 -5.37 17.31
N ARG A 223 -1.26 -6.50 16.61
CA ARG A 223 -0.82 -7.76 17.22
C ARG A 223 0.67 -7.78 17.51
N VAL A 224 1.49 -7.27 16.59
CA VAL A 224 2.97 -7.39 16.67
C VAL A 224 3.65 -6.19 17.31
N THR A 225 2.90 -5.16 17.67
CA THR A 225 3.43 -3.95 18.31
C THR A 225 3.13 -3.97 19.80
N THR A 226 4.14 -3.72 20.62
CA THR A 226 3.98 -3.54 22.07
C THR A 226 4.51 -2.17 22.47
N LEU A 227 3.84 -1.56 23.45
CA LEU A 227 4.24 -0.29 24.05
C LEU A 227 4.77 -0.55 25.46
N GLN A 228 6.02 -0.17 25.72
CA GLN A 228 6.68 -0.30 27.01
C GLN A 228 7.05 1.10 27.52
N GLY A 229 6.10 1.76 28.20
CA GLY A 229 6.25 3.16 28.57
C GLY A 229 6.20 4.07 27.33
N GLU A 230 7.32 4.75 27.04
CA GLU A 230 7.48 5.57 25.83
C GLU A 230 8.15 4.82 24.67
N ASP A 231 8.69 3.63 24.93
CA ASP A 231 9.37 2.81 23.92
C ASP A 231 8.37 1.89 23.20
N VAL A 232 8.60 1.69 21.91
CA VAL A 232 7.77 0.86 21.04
C VAL A 232 8.61 -0.28 20.48
N GLU A 233 8.14 -1.52 20.61
CA GLU A 233 8.72 -2.67 19.92
C GLU A 233 7.73 -3.17 18.86
N THR A 234 8.16 -3.29 17.60
CA THR A 234 7.29 -3.68 16.47
C THR A 234 7.99 -4.59 15.46
N THR A 235 7.32 -4.96 14.37
CA THR A 235 7.85 -5.84 13.33
C THR A 235 9.12 -5.32 12.64
N VAL A 236 10.09 -6.21 12.41
CA VAL A 236 11.32 -5.93 11.63
C VAL A 236 11.05 -5.61 10.16
N LEU A 237 9.85 -5.85 9.64
CA LEU A 237 9.50 -5.50 8.26
C LEU A 237 9.67 -4.01 7.98
N PHE A 238 9.41 -3.15 8.98
CA PHE A 238 9.72 -1.72 8.89
C PHE A 238 11.21 -1.43 8.71
N GLN A 239 12.08 -2.25 9.28
CA GLN A 239 13.53 -2.11 9.14
C GLN A 239 14.00 -2.58 7.75
N TRP A 240 13.56 -3.76 7.31
CA TRP A 240 13.97 -4.32 6.00
C TRP A 240 13.51 -3.48 4.82
N PHE A 241 12.33 -2.87 4.93
CA PHE A 241 11.70 -2.10 3.86
C PHE A 241 11.58 -0.61 4.19
N ARG A 242 12.49 -0.09 5.03
CA ARG A 242 12.45 1.27 5.55
C ARG A 242 12.16 2.33 4.50
N ASN A 243 12.79 2.24 3.32
CA ASN A 243 12.59 3.22 2.26
C ASN A 243 11.16 3.26 1.71
N ASP A 244 10.42 2.14 1.78
CA ASP A 244 9.04 2.07 1.27
C ASP A 244 8.04 2.73 2.25
N PHE A 245 8.41 2.92 3.52
CA PHE A 245 7.57 3.54 4.55
C PHE A 245 7.83 5.05 4.74
N ASN A 246 8.90 5.60 4.15
CA ASN A 246 9.32 6.98 4.40
C ASN A 246 8.33 8.03 3.85
N ASP A 247 7.62 7.73 2.75
CA ASP A 247 6.78 8.71 2.05
C ASP A 247 5.52 9.14 2.82
N ARG A 248 5.20 8.49 3.96
CA ARG A 248 4.00 8.78 4.77
C ARG A 248 4.31 9.12 6.23
N GLY A 249 5.49 9.66 6.51
CA GLY A 249 5.89 10.03 7.87
C GLY A 249 6.56 8.90 8.67
N GLY A 250 6.98 7.83 7.98
CA GLY A 250 7.76 6.75 8.58
C GLY A 250 6.96 5.81 9.48
N VAL A 251 7.68 5.04 10.29
CA VAL A 251 7.13 3.95 11.12
C VAL A 251 6.10 4.46 12.13
N THR A 252 6.41 5.53 12.86
CA THR A 252 5.52 6.13 13.87
C THR A 252 4.16 6.52 13.27
N ALA A 253 4.15 7.12 12.08
CA ALA A 253 2.92 7.52 11.40
C ALA A 253 2.06 6.30 11.00
N TYR A 254 2.68 5.20 10.57
CA TYR A 254 1.96 3.94 10.29
C TYR A 254 1.36 3.35 11.57
N LEU A 255 2.13 3.28 12.65
CA LEU A 255 1.65 2.73 13.93
C LEU A 255 0.50 3.55 14.51
N GLN A 256 0.54 4.88 14.39
CA GLN A 256 -0.56 5.76 14.81
C GLN A 256 -1.77 5.64 13.88
N LYS A 257 -1.57 5.66 12.55
CA LYS A 257 -2.65 5.51 11.55
C LYS A 257 -3.47 4.24 11.79
N TYR A 258 -2.80 3.16 12.15
CA TYR A 258 -3.39 1.85 12.35
C TYR A 258 -3.66 1.54 13.82
N GLU A 259 -3.64 2.55 14.69
CA GLU A 259 -4.03 2.43 16.10
C GLU A 259 -3.25 1.31 16.84
N ALA A 260 -2.01 1.06 16.45
CA ALA A 260 -1.09 0.17 17.15
C ALA A 260 -0.41 0.87 18.33
N ILE A 261 -0.31 2.20 18.26
CA ILE A 261 0.11 3.06 19.37
C ILE A 261 -0.81 4.30 19.44
N PRO A 262 -0.95 4.96 20.61
CA PRO A 262 -1.68 6.22 20.72
C PRO A 262 -1.09 7.32 19.83
N THR A 263 -1.93 8.24 19.38
CA THR A 263 -1.44 9.47 18.73
C THR A 263 -0.64 10.27 19.75
N THR A 264 0.65 10.45 19.48
CA THR A 264 1.61 11.18 20.33
C THR A 264 2.33 12.24 19.51
N THR A 265 2.71 13.33 20.17
CA THR A 265 3.53 14.41 19.60
C THR A 265 5.04 14.16 19.74
N VAL A 266 5.43 13.16 20.52
CA VAL A 266 6.83 12.76 20.73
C VAL A 266 7.12 11.50 19.90
N ASP A 267 8.22 11.51 19.16
CA ASP A 267 8.65 10.35 18.38
C ASP A 267 9.20 9.27 19.34
N PRO A 268 8.55 8.10 19.46
CA PRO A 268 9.00 7.07 20.38
C PRO A 268 10.32 6.45 19.91
N SER A 269 11.09 5.89 20.85
CA SER A 269 12.16 4.97 20.49
C SER A 269 11.56 3.70 19.89
N ILE A 270 12.02 3.27 18.72
CA ILE A 270 11.49 2.10 18.02
C ILE A 270 12.52 0.97 18.02
N GLY A 271 12.19 -0.10 18.73
CA GLY A 271 12.81 -1.42 18.64
C GLY A 271 12.10 -2.32 17.62
N TYR A 272 12.81 -3.34 17.12
CA TYR A 272 12.27 -4.30 16.16
C TYR A 272 12.39 -5.73 16.67
N THR A 273 11.30 -6.49 16.58
CA THR A 273 11.25 -7.90 16.99
C THR A 273 12.13 -8.78 16.13
N THR A 274 12.56 -9.94 16.66
CA THR A 274 13.17 -11.00 15.84
C THR A 274 12.14 -11.64 14.91
N TYR A 275 12.59 -12.12 13.74
CA TYR A 275 11.72 -12.80 12.78
C TYR A 275 11.78 -14.33 12.96
N ASP A 276 10.68 -14.93 13.40
CA ASP A 276 10.51 -16.39 13.49
C ASP A 276 10.18 -16.95 12.10
N TRP A 277 11.18 -17.61 11.52
CA TRP A 277 11.11 -18.24 10.20
C TRP A 277 10.54 -19.66 10.24
N THR A 278 10.00 -20.14 11.35
CA THR A 278 9.32 -21.44 11.38
C THR A 278 8.19 -21.45 10.36
N LEU A 279 8.09 -22.52 9.56
CA LEU A 279 7.06 -22.69 8.53
C LEU A 279 5.66 -22.65 9.17
N ASP A 280 4.80 -21.79 8.65
CA ASP A 280 3.41 -21.60 9.06
C ASP A 280 2.59 -21.12 7.85
N ILE A 281 1.86 -22.05 7.24
CA ILE A 281 1.09 -21.85 5.99
C ILE A 281 -0.41 -21.71 6.23
N ASP A 282 -0.88 -21.95 7.46
CA ASP A 282 -2.31 -21.90 7.84
C ASP A 282 -2.71 -20.57 8.47
N ASN A 283 -1.84 -19.56 8.42
CA ASN A 283 -2.00 -18.24 9.04
C ASN A 283 -3.01 -17.33 8.29
N TYR A 284 -4.29 -17.74 8.18
CA TYR A 284 -5.34 -16.98 7.50
C TYR A 284 -5.95 -15.89 8.39
N THR A 285 -6.39 -14.79 7.76
CA THR A 285 -7.07 -13.65 8.43
C THR A 285 -8.29 -14.03 9.29
N SER A 286 -8.96 -15.16 9.01
CA SER A 286 -10.07 -15.67 9.83
C SER A 286 -9.66 -15.96 11.26
N ASP A 287 -8.41 -16.38 11.47
CA ASP A 287 -7.91 -16.82 12.78
C ASP A 287 -7.59 -15.62 13.70
N TYR A 288 -7.58 -14.42 13.13
CA TYR A 288 -7.39 -13.15 13.82
C TYR A 288 -8.71 -12.60 14.39
N LEU A 289 -9.86 -13.16 13.99
CA LEU A 289 -11.16 -12.82 14.57
C LEU A 289 -11.44 -13.59 15.87
N SER A 290 -10.75 -14.71 16.08
CA SER A 290 -11.02 -15.66 17.16
C SER A 290 -10.00 -15.63 18.32
N SER A 291 -8.83 -14.99 18.13
CA SER A 291 -7.84 -14.82 19.20
C SER A 291 -7.74 -13.35 19.62
N PRO A 292 -8.12 -12.98 20.87
CA PRO A 292 -7.67 -11.70 21.41
C PRO A 292 -6.14 -11.70 21.40
N ALA A 293 -5.53 -10.55 21.09
CA ALA A 293 -4.08 -10.39 21.09
C ALA A 293 -3.51 -10.93 22.41
N SER A 294 -2.93 -12.15 22.36
CA SER A 294 -2.12 -12.66 23.45
C SER A 294 -0.81 -11.88 23.39
N GLY A 295 -0.82 -10.72 24.07
CA GLY A 295 0.42 -10.03 24.39
C GLY A 295 1.41 -11.03 25.01
N PRO A 296 2.73 -10.88 24.76
CA PRO A 296 3.70 -11.82 25.26
C PRO A 296 3.56 -11.93 26.78
N ALA A 297 3.43 -13.16 27.27
CA ALA A 297 3.38 -13.45 28.69
C ALA A 297 4.66 -12.91 29.33
N ASN A 298 4.51 -11.89 30.18
CA ASN A 298 5.56 -11.38 31.05
C ASN A 298 6.33 -12.56 31.68
N ARG A 299 7.63 -12.65 31.39
CA ARG A 299 8.61 -13.31 32.24
C ARG A 299 9.68 -12.31 32.61
#